data_AF-A0A7S2P1N1-F1
#
_entry.id   AF-A0A7S2P1N1-F1
#
_cell.length_a   1.000
_cell.length_b   1.000
_cell.length_c   1.000
_cell.angle_alpha   90.00
_cell.angle_beta   90.00
_cell.angle_gamma   90.00
#
_symmetry.space_group_name_H-M   'P 1'
#
loop_
_entity.id
_entity.type
_entity.pdbx_description
1 polymer ?
#
loop_
_entity_poly.entity_id
_entity_poly.type
_entity_poly.pdbx_seq_one_letter_code
_entity_poly.pdbx_strand_id
1 'polypeptide(L)'
;ESSAADQDRQRCWRPGEVDWCAKCRRERPERTHHCSQCGRCVIRMDHHCPWVGSCVGWRNHKYFILMNGWSCLACASWLITVRAPNVAEALLLLTEPAATVQNMLP
;
A
#
# COMPACT_ATOMS: atom_id res chain seq x y z
N GLU A 1 -20.12 -11.69 31.05
CA GLU A 1 -20.24 -12.34 29.72
C GLU A 1 -21.12 -11.45 28.85
N SER A 2 -20.56 -10.72 27.89
CA SER A 2 -21.36 -9.90 26.96
C SER A 2 -21.87 -10.77 25.82
N SER A 3 -23.19 -10.89 25.72
CA SER A 3 -23.88 -11.78 24.79
C SER A 3 -23.59 -11.45 23.32
N ALA A 4 -23.73 -12.44 22.44
CA ALA A 4 -23.50 -12.29 20.99
C ALA A 4 -24.29 -11.13 20.33
N ALA A 5 -25.43 -10.73 20.93
CA ALA A 5 -26.22 -9.57 20.50
C ALA A 5 -25.50 -8.22 20.69
N ASP A 6 -24.55 -8.12 21.62
CA ASP A 6 -23.79 -6.89 21.88
C ASP A 6 -22.60 -6.73 20.93
N GLN A 7 -22.08 -7.84 20.41
CA GLN A 7 -21.05 -7.83 19.36
C GLN A 7 -21.62 -7.46 17.98
N ASP A 8 -22.87 -7.81 17.71
CA ASP A 8 -23.57 -7.43 16.48
C ASP A 8 -23.89 -5.93 16.44
N ARG A 9 -24.13 -5.32 17.62
CA ARG A 9 -24.33 -3.88 17.80
C ARG A 9 -23.16 -3.03 17.30
N GLN A 10 -21.93 -3.55 17.33
CA GLN A 10 -20.70 -2.87 16.90
C GLN A 10 -20.45 -2.89 15.38
N ARG A 11 -21.25 -3.64 14.61
CA ARG A 11 -21.06 -3.78 13.15
C ARG A 11 -21.93 -2.85 12.31
N CYS A 12 -23.00 -2.31 12.89
CA CYS A 12 -23.81 -1.30 12.22
C CYS A 12 -23.11 0.05 12.33
N TRP A 13 -22.58 0.56 11.21
CA TRP A 13 -22.05 1.91 11.14
C TRP A 13 -23.18 2.92 11.39
N ARG A 14 -23.06 3.71 12.46
CA ARG A 14 -24.04 4.73 12.84
C ARG A 14 -23.46 6.13 12.62
N PRO A 15 -23.85 6.83 11.55
CA PRO A 15 -23.33 8.17 11.29
C PRO A 15 -23.71 9.12 12.43
N GLY A 16 -22.73 9.92 12.89
CA GLY A 16 -22.91 10.93 13.94
C GLY A 16 -22.92 10.43 15.38
N GLU A 17 -22.80 9.12 15.63
CA GLU A 17 -22.73 8.58 17.01
C GLU A 17 -21.27 8.43 17.47
N VAL A 18 -20.99 8.84 18.71
CA VAL A 18 -19.68 8.66 19.35
C VAL A 18 -19.68 7.30 20.05
N ASP A 19 -18.76 6.45 19.65
CA ASP A 19 -18.61 5.11 20.20
C ASP A 19 -17.72 5.15 21.45
N TRP A 20 -17.73 4.13 22.31
CA TRP A 20 -16.77 4.01 23.42
C TRP A 20 -15.72 2.92 23.15
N CYS A 21 -14.47 3.11 23.60
CA CYS A 21 -13.44 2.08 23.59
C CYS A 21 -13.19 1.54 25.00
N ALA A 22 -13.57 0.29 25.28
CA ALA A 22 -13.27 -0.34 26.56
C ALA A 22 -11.76 -0.45 26.85
N LYS A 23 -10.94 -0.75 25.83
CA LYS A 23 -9.48 -0.95 25.99
C LYS A 23 -8.73 0.35 26.28
N CYS A 24 -9.08 1.44 25.61
CA CYS A 24 -8.45 2.75 25.82
C CYS A 24 -9.17 3.60 26.88
N ARG A 25 -10.35 3.19 27.34
CA ARG A 25 -11.22 3.93 28.27
C ARG A 25 -11.45 5.38 27.82
N ARG A 26 -11.79 5.54 26.55
CA ARG A 26 -12.08 6.85 25.93
C ARG A 26 -13.12 6.71 24.84
N GLU A 27 -13.77 7.82 24.55
CA GLU A 27 -14.66 7.98 23.40
C GLU A 27 -13.88 7.79 22.09
N ARG A 28 -14.51 7.10 21.15
CA ARG A 28 -14.08 6.83 19.79
C ARG A 28 -14.90 7.76 18.89
N PRO A 29 -14.27 8.78 18.31
CA PRO A 29 -14.90 9.57 17.26
C PRO A 29 -15.36 8.67 16.11
N GLU A 30 -16.27 9.18 15.28
CA GLU A 30 -16.77 8.47 14.11
C GLU A 30 -15.64 7.79 13.30
N ARG A 31 -15.89 6.54 12.87
CA ARG A 31 -14.96 5.71 12.08
C ARG A 31 -13.62 5.43 12.76
N THR A 32 -13.54 5.55 14.08
CA THR A 32 -12.34 5.21 14.87
C THR A 32 -12.38 3.76 15.33
N HIS A 33 -11.30 3.02 15.06
CA HIS A 33 -11.15 1.64 15.49
C HIS A 33 -9.94 1.48 16.42
N HIS A 34 -10.03 0.55 17.38
CA HIS A 34 -8.92 0.21 18.24
C HIS A 34 -8.04 -0.86 17.57
N CYS A 35 -6.79 -0.52 17.28
CA CYS A 35 -5.83 -1.50 16.83
C CYS A 35 -5.19 -2.20 18.03
N SER A 36 -5.38 -3.52 18.15
CA SER A 36 -4.74 -4.33 19.20
C SER A 36 -3.22 -4.36 19.07
N GLN A 37 -2.69 -4.37 17.84
CA GLN A 37 -1.24 -4.42 17.57
C GLN A 37 -0.54 -3.11 17.99
N CYS A 38 -1.16 -1.95 17.73
CA CYS A 38 -0.61 -0.66 18.17
C CYS A 38 -1.04 -0.25 19.59
N GLY A 39 -1.97 -0.98 20.22
CA GLY A 39 -2.50 -0.65 21.55
C GLY A 39 -3.25 0.69 21.64
N ARG A 40 -3.74 1.24 20.52
CA ARG A 40 -4.38 2.57 20.48
C ARG A 40 -5.53 2.65 19.48
N CYS A 41 -6.47 3.55 19.74
CA CYS A 41 -7.49 3.90 18.75
C CYS A 41 -6.90 4.79 17.64
N VAL A 42 -7.26 4.48 16.39
CA VAL A 42 -6.81 5.16 15.19
C VAL A 42 -8.04 5.69 14.44
N ILE A 43 -8.06 7.00 14.18
CA ILE A 43 -9.17 7.68 13.49
C ILE A 43 -9.16 7.30 12.02
N ARG A 44 -10.34 6.96 11.48
CA ARG A 44 -10.52 6.46 10.12
C ARG A 44 -9.49 5.37 9.81
N MET A 45 -9.34 4.43 10.76
CA MET A 45 -8.43 3.31 10.62
C MET A 45 -8.83 2.51 9.40
N ASP A 46 -7.87 2.28 8.52
CA ASP A 46 -8.02 1.35 7.42
C ASP A 46 -7.52 -0.03 7.86
N HIS A 47 -6.21 -0.15 8.12
CA HIS A 47 -5.62 -1.39 8.61
C HIS A 47 -4.33 -1.15 9.41
N HIS A 48 -3.88 -2.16 10.15
CA HIS A 48 -2.49 -2.24 10.62
C HIS A 48 -1.66 -2.89 9.53
N CYS A 49 -0.65 -2.19 9.04
CA CYS A 49 0.20 -2.70 7.97
C CYS A 49 1.56 -3.12 8.55
N PRO A 50 1.89 -4.43 8.54
CA PRO A 50 3.18 -4.90 9.03
C PRO A 50 4.36 -4.32 8.26
N TRP A 51 4.18 -4.07 6.96
CA TRP A 51 5.23 -3.56 6.06
C TRP A 51 5.71 -2.15 6.43
N VAL A 52 4.79 -1.30 6.86
CA VAL A 52 5.10 0.07 7.32
C VAL A 52 5.24 0.15 8.84
N GLY A 53 5.11 -0.97 9.55
CA GLY A 53 5.21 -1.08 11.02
C GLY A 53 4.20 -0.22 11.79
N SER A 54 3.10 0.19 11.16
CA SER A 54 2.15 1.13 11.75
C SER A 54 0.75 1.01 11.15
N CYS A 55 -0.24 1.58 11.84
CA CYS A 55 -1.58 1.71 11.28
C CYS A 55 -1.63 2.73 10.16
N VAL A 56 -2.32 2.36 9.08
CA VAL A 56 -2.81 3.27 8.05
C VAL A 56 -4.16 3.80 8.50
N GLY A 57 -4.28 5.11 8.61
CA GLY A 57 -5.50 5.80 9.02
C GLY A 57 -5.48 7.25 8.56
N TRP A 58 -6.34 8.08 9.13
CA TRP A 58 -6.57 9.46 8.64
C TRP A 58 -5.28 10.26 8.37
N ARG A 59 -4.32 10.23 9.30
CA ARG A 59 -3.12 11.09 9.24
C ARG A 59 -2.10 10.66 8.19
N ASN A 60 -2.12 9.40 7.74
CA ASN A 60 -1.12 8.86 6.81
C ASN A 60 -1.70 8.14 5.59
N HIS A 61 -3.02 8.05 5.45
CA HIS A 61 -3.66 7.36 4.32
C HIS A 61 -3.18 7.90 2.96
N LYS A 62 -3.09 9.22 2.80
CA LYS A 62 -2.58 9.84 1.56
C LYS A 62 -1.14 9.40 1.24
N TYR A 63 -0.27 9.41 2.23
CA TYR A 63 1.13 9.01 2.05
C TYR A 63 1.25 7.53 1.73
N PHE A 64 0.41 6.69 2.33
CA PHE A 64 0.36 5.26 2.00
C PHE A 64 -0.02 5.02 0.54
N ILE A 65 -1.03 5.72 0.01
CA ILE A 65 -1.41 5.61 -1.41
C ILE A 65 -0.29 6.11 -2.33
N LEU A 66 0.33 7.25 -1.99
CA LEU A 66 1.45 7.77 -2.78
C LEU A 66 2.64 6.80 -2.78
N MET A 67 3.00 6.24 -1.62
CA MET A 67 4.05 5.22 -1.50
C MET A 67 3.80 4.04 -2.43
N ASN A 68 2.59 3.45 -2.40
CA ASN A 68 2.24 2.34 -3.29
C ASN A 68 2.31 2.75 -4.77
N GLY A 69 1.83 3.95 -5.13
CA GLY A 69 1.92 4.47 -6.48
C GLY A 69 3.36 4.62 -6.97
N TRP A 70 4.25 5.21 -6.16
CA TRP A 70 5.67 5.33 -6.48
C TRP A 70 6.36 3.98 -6.56
N SER A 71 6.02 3.03 -5.69
CA SER A 71 6.54 1.65 -5.76
C SER A 71 6.13 0.96 -7.07
N CYS A 72 4.87 1.09 -7.50
CA CYS A 72 4.42 0.55 -8.79
C CYS A 72 5.19 1.16 -9.96
N LEU A 73 5.40 2.49 -9.97
CA LEU A 73 6.17 3.17 -11.01
C LEU A 73 7.63 2.71 -11.04
N ALA A 74 8.28 2.55 -9.87
CA ALA A 74 9.66 2.07 -9.77
C ALA A 74 9.79 0.62 -10.27
N CYS A 75 8.84 -0.26 -9.94
CA CYS A 75 8.80 -1.62 -10.46
C CYS A 75 8.59 -1.64 -11.98
N ALA A 76 7.68 -0.80 -12.50
CA ALA A 76 7.44 -0.69 -13.93
C ALA A 76 8.69 -0.17 -14.66
N SER A 77 9.35 0.87 -14.15
CA SER A 77 10.58 1.38 -14.74
C SER A 77 11.66 0.31 -14.75
N TRP A 78 11.85 -0.43 -13.65
CA TRP A 78 12.80 -1.53 -13.58
C TRP A 78 12.52 -2.60 -14.64
N LEU A 79 11.27 -3.05 -14.76
CA LEU A 79 10.88 -4.05 -15.76
C LEU A 79 11.10 -3.57 -17.20
N ILE A 80 10.91 -2.28 -17.48
CA ILE A 80 11.16 -1.68 -18.79
C ILE A 80 12.67 -1.60 -19.06
N THR A 81 13.47 -1.17 -18.08
CA THR A 81 14.91 -0.93 -18.28
C THR A 81 15.76 -2.21 -18.26
N VAL A 82 15.30 -3.27 -17.59
CA VAL A 82 16.03 -4.55 -17.50
C VAL A 82 15.69 -5.50 -18.64
N ARG A 83 14.59 -5.25 -19.38
CA ARG A 83 14.30 -5.97 -20.62
C ARG A 83 15.27 -5.49 -21.70
N ALA A 84 16.07 -6.43 -22.24
CA ALA A 84 16.97 -6.16 -23.36
C ALA A 84 16.20 -5.65 -24.61
N PRO A 85 16.83 -4.83 -25.46
CA PRO A 85 18.16 -4.27 -25.27
C PRO A 85 18.10 -3.03 -24.38
N ASN A 86 18.98 -2.96 -23.38
CA ASN A 86 19.23 -1.73 -22.66
C ASN A 86 19.72 -0.66 -23.66
N VAL A 87 19.68 0.63 -23.30
CA VAL A 87 20.04 1.73 -24.23
C VAL A 87 21.43 1.57 -24.86
N ALA A 88 22.36 0.88 -24.19
CA ALA A 88 23.67 0.56 -24.72
C ALA A 88 23.62 -0.51 -25.82
N GLU A 89 22.92 -1.62 -25.60
CA GLU A 89 22.68 -2.68 -26.60
C GLU A 89 21.85 -2.17 -27.79
N ALA A 90 20.88 -1.28 -27.53
CA ALA A 90 20.09 -0.65 -28.59
C ALA A 90 20.96 0.31 -29.42
N LEU A 91 21.87 1.04 -28.77
CA LEU A 91 22.82 1.90 -29.47
C LEU A 91 23.83 1.08 -30.27
N LEU A 92 24.35 -0.02 -29.72
CA LEU A 92 25.24 -0.95 -30.43
C LEU A 92 24.57 -1.51 -31.69
N LEU A 93 23.33 -2.00 -31.61
CA LEU A 93 22.58 -2.46 -32.80
C LEU A 93 22.38 -1.37 -33.87
N LEU A 94 22.37 -0.10 -33.48
CA LEU A 94 22.24 1.05 -34.40
C LEU A 94 23.60 1.57 -34.91
N THR A 95 24.69 1.28 -34.21
CA THR A 95 26.06 1.69 -34.58
C THR A 95 26.86 0.59 -35.25
N GLU A 96 26.45 -0.68 -35.16
CA GLU A 96 27.07 -1.77 -35.90
C GLU A 96 26.79 -1.58 -37.41
N PRO A 97 27.83 -1.49 -38.26
CA PRO A 97 27.63 -1.39 -39.71
C PRO A 97 26.98 -2.68 -40.22
N ALA A 98 25.98 -2.54 -41.10
CA ALA A 98 25.20 -3.63 -41.69
C ALA A 98 26.04 -4.78 -42.30
N ALA A 99 27.33 -4.57 -42.56
CA ALA A 99 28.26 -5.57 -43.07
C ALA A 99 28.59 -6.71 -42.09
N THR A 100 28.44 -6.53 -40.78
CA THR A 100 28.78 -7.56 -39.78
C THR A 100 27.71 -8.66 -39.69
N VAL A 101 26.43 -8.32 -39.93
CA VAL A 101 25.29 -9.26 -39.83
C VAL A 101 25.30 -10.29 -40.99
N GLN A 102 25.80 -9.91 -42.16
CA GLN A 102 25.81 -10.79 -43.34
C GLN A 102 26.82 -11.96 -43.23
N ASN A 103 27.78 -11.90 -42.29
CA ASN A 103 28.84 -12.91 -42.12
C ASN A 103 28.59 -13.90 -40.97
N MET A 104 27.44 -13.85 -40.28
CA MET A 104 27.08 -14.77 -39.19
C MET A 104 25.93 -15.74 -39.51
N LEU A 105 25.37 -15.72 -40.72
CA LEU A 105 24.45 -16.76 -41.18
C LEU A 105 25.24 -17.83 -41.94
N PRO A 106 25.28 -19.09 -41.46
CA PRO A 106 25.78 -20.21 -42.25
C PRO A 106 24.88 -20.51 -43.46
#